data_AF-X5GB93-F1
#
_entry.id   AF-X5GB93-F1
#
_cell.length_a   1.000
_cell.length_b   1.000
_cell.length_c   1.000
_cell.angle_alpha   90.00
_cell.angle_beta   90.00
_cell.angle_gamma   90.00
#
_symmetry.space_group_name_H-M   'P 1'
#
loop_
_entity.id
_entity.type
_entity.pdbx_description
1 polymer ?
#
loop_
_entity_poly.entity_id
_entity_poly.type
_entity_poly.pdbx_seq_one_letter_code
_entity_poly.pdbx_strand_id
1 'polypeptide(L)' 'MDIVDIRSKTSSELYELLVSLRKELVHAVLSKKIDKSSNHFYCTNIKKDIAKVLTILNERKKEEKHV' A
#
# COMPACT_ATOMS: atom_id res chain seq x y z
N MET A 1 -4.25 -5.92 4.22
CA MET A 1 -3.17 -6.13 5.22
C MET A 1 -3.62 -5.65 6.60
N ASP A 2 -3.20 -6.34 7.67
CA ASP A 2 -3.45 -5.87 9.05
C ASP A 2 -2.59 -4.64 9.37
N ILE A 3 -3.09 -3.76 10.22
CA ILE A 3 -2.35 -2.56 10.64
C ILE A 3 -1.17 -2.89 11.56
N VAL A 4 -1.29 -3.96 12.36
CA VAL A 4 -0.24 -4.44 13.26
C VAL A 4 0.99 -4.88 12.44
N ASP A 5 0.76 -5.61 11.34
CA ASP A 5 1.82 -6.05 10.41
C ASP A 5 2.52 -4.89 9.71
N ILE A 6 1.82 -3.78 9.46
CA ILE A 6 2.40 -2.59 8.84
C ILE A 6 3.25 -1.84 9.86
N ARG A 7 2.78 -1.70 11.11
CA ARG A 7 3.50 -0.97 12.16
C ARG A 7 4.79 -1.68 12.59
N SER A 8 4.84 -3.01 12.51
CA SER A 8 6.03 -3.81 12.85
C SER A 8 7.18 -3.69 11.83
N LYS A 9 6.90 -3.20 10.61
CA LYS A 9 7.92 -3.02 9.55
C LYS A 9 8.78 -1.79 9.79
N THR A 10 10.06 -1.88 9.42
CA THR A 10 10.97 -0.74 9.31
C THR A 10 10.53 0.22 8.21
N SER A 11 11.03 1.47 8.23
CA SER A 11 10.68 2.45 7.20
C SER A 11 11.15 2.01 5.80
N SER A 12 12.30 1.33 5.70
CA SER A 12 12.79 0.78 4.43
C SER A 12 11.84 -0.27 3.87
N GLU A 13 11.41 -1.23 4.71
CA GLU A 13 10.44 -2.26 4.30
C GLU A 13 9.09 -1.66 3.89
N LEU A 14 8.66 -0.58 4.54
CA LEU A 14 7.44 0.14 4.15
C LEU A 14 7.57 0.80 2.78
N TYR A 15 8.75 1.35 2.43
CA TYR A 15 8.99 1.90 1.10
C TYR A 15 9.02 0.81 0.02
N GLU A 16 9.67 -0.33 0.29
CA GLU A 16 9.66 -1.49 -0.62
C GLU A 16 8.24 -2.03 -0.83
N LEU A 17 7.49 -2.17 0.26
CA LEU A 17 6.09 -2.59 0.23
C LEU A 17 5.23 -1.62 -0.59
N LEU A 18 5.43 -0.31 -0.41
CA LEU A 18 4.71 0.71 -1.19
C LEU A 18 4.98 0.59 -2.69
N VAL A 19 6.23 0.32 -3.08
CA VAL A 19 6.60 0.09 -4.49
C VAL A 19 5.93 -1.16 -5.02
N SER A 20 5.93 -2.25 -4.25
CA SER A 20 5.28 -3.50 -4.63
C SER A 20 3.76 -3.32 -4.84
N LEU A 21 3.07 -2.72 -3.88
CA LEU A 21 1.63 -2.45 -3.96
C LEU A 21 1.26 -1.55 -5.14
N ARG A 22 2.11 -0.57 -5.48
CA ARG A 22 1.89 0.30 -6.65
C ARG A 22 2.02 -0.48 -7.97
N LYS A 23 3.00 -1.38 -8.07
CA LYS A 23 3.15 -2.27 -9.25
C LYS A 23 1.95 -3.21 -9.37
N GLU A 24 1.53 -3.81 -8.26
CA GLU A 24 0.35 -4.68 -8.20
C GLU A 24 -0.93 -3.95 -8.61
N LEU A 25 -1.10 -2.69 -8.18
CA LEU A 25 -2.23 -1.87 -8.60
C LEU A 25 -2.24 -1.60 -10.10
N VAL A 26 -1.07 -1.28 -10.69
CA VAL A 26 -0.95 -1.07 -12.14
C VAL A 26 -1.34 -2.35 -12.88
N HIS A 27 -0.79 -3.49 -12.46
CA HIS A 27 -1.14 -4.79 -13.04
C HIS A 27 -2.65 -5.06 -12.94
N ALA A 28 -3.25 -4.91 -11.76
CA ALA A 28 -4.68 -5.14 -11.54
C ALA A 28 -5.58 -4.24 -12.41
N VAL A 29 -5.19 -2.97 -12.59
CA VAL A 29 -5.91 -2.02 -13.47
C VAL A 29 -5.81 -2.43 -14.94
N LEU A 30 -4.64 -2.90 -15.39
CA LEU A 30 -4.45 -3.36 -16.76
C LEU A 30 -5.19 -4.67 -17.02
N SER A 31 -5.09 -5.65 -16.11
CA SER A 31 -5.81 -6.91 -16.18
C SER A 31 -7.32 -6.70 -16.22
N LYS A 32 -7.87 -5.77 -15.43
CA LYS A 32 -9.31 -5.43 -15.45
C LYS A 32 -9.80 -4.90 -16.80
N LYS A 33 -8.93 -4.24 -17.57
CA LYS A 33 -9.27 -3.76 -18.92
C LYS A 33 -9.35 -4.90 -19.93
N ILE A 34 -8.54 -5.94 -19.73
CA ILE A 34 -8.46 -7.12 -20.60
C ILE A 34 -9.57 -8.12 -20.23
N ASP A 35 -9.83 -8.30 -18.93
CA ASP A 35 -10.85 -9.22 -18.40
C ASP A 35 -11.70 -8.55 -17.31
N LYS A 36 -13.00 -8.37 -17.64
CA LYS A 36 -14.00 -7.76 -16.76
C LYS A 36 -14.49 -8.69 -15.64
N SER A 37 -14.13 -9.98 -15.67
CA SER A 37 -14.46 -10.94 -14.60
C SER A 37 -13.62 -10.74 -13.33
N SER A 38 -12.58 -9.90 -13.41
CA SER A 38 -11.67 -9.62 -12.30
C SER A 38 -12.38 -9.05 -11.07
N ASN A 39 -11.94 -9.53 -9.90
CA ASN A 39 -12.53 -9.22 -8.59
C ASN A 39 -12.64 -7.70 -8.36
N HIS A 40 -13.89 -7.19 -8.33
CA HIS A 40 -14.20 -5.76 -8.24
C HIS A 40 -13.51 -5.06 -7.05
N PHE A 41 -13.31 -5.79 -5.94
CA PHE A 41 -12.76 -5.25 -4.71
C PHE A 41 -11.24 -5.26 -4.65
N TYR A 42 -10.56 -5.96 -5.55
CA TYR A 42 -9.11 -6.17 -5.46
C TYR A 42 -8.32 -4.85 -5.57
N CYS A 43 -8.60 -4.03 -6.59
CA CYS A 43 -7.99 -2.71 -6.72
C CYS A 43 -8.29 -1.80 -5.51
N THR A 44 -9.51 -1.90 -4.96
CA THR A 44 -9.91 -1.12 -3.78
C THR A 44 -9.12 -1.55 -2.55
N ASN A 45 -8.89 -2.85 -2.37
CA ASN A 45 -8.10 -3.39 -1.27
C ASN A 45 -6.63 -2.96 -1.36
N ILE A 46 -6.01 -3.04 -2.56
CA ILE A 46 -4.65 -2.55 -2.78
C ILE A 46 -4.55 -1.06 -2.45
N LYS A 47 -5.52 -0.24 -2.90
CA LYS A 47 -5.55 1.20 -2.58
C LYS A 47 -5.65 1.46 -1.07
N LYS A 48 -6.45 0.68 -0.34
CA LYS A 48 -6.56 0.78 1.13
C LYS A 48 -5.24 0.43 1.81
N ASP A 49 -4.56 -0.60 1.34
CA ASP A 49 -3.27 -1.01 1.90
C ASP A 49 -2.17 0.04 1.61
N ILE A 50 -2.15 0.64 0.41
CA ILE A 50 -1.30 1.79 0.09
C ILE A 50 -1.55 2.96 1.06
N ALA A 51 -2.82 3.30 1.31
CA ALA A 51 -3.19 4.40 2.21
C ALA A 51 -2.70 4.16 3.64
N LYS A 52 -2.81 2.93 4.15
CA LYS A 52 -2.27 2.55 5.46
C LYS A 52 -0.76 2.72 5.54
N VAL A 53 -0.01 2.20 4.56
CA VAL A 53 1.45 2.33 4.51
C VAL A 53 1.88 3.79 4.50
N LEU A 54 1.25 4.62 3.66
CA LEU A 54 1.52 6.06 3.61
C LEU A 54 1.20 6.78 4.92
N THR A 55 0.15 6.36 5.63
CA THR A 55 -0.21 6.94 6.93
C THR A 55 0.90 6.70 7.95
N ILE A 56 1.38 5.46 8.07
CA ILE A 56 2.47 5.12 9.01
C ILE A 56 3.78 5.84 8.65
N LEU A 57 4.13 5.91 7.38
CA LEU A 57 5.31 6.68 6.93
C LEU A 57 5.20 8.17 7.28
N ASN A 58 4.01 8.75 7.15
CA ASN A 58 3.77 10.15 7.52
C ASN A 58 3.78 10.38 9.03
N GLU A 59 3.26 9.45 9.83
CA GLU A 59 3.36 9.48 11.29
C GLU A 59 4.83 9.53 11.73
N ARG A 60 5.66 8.60 11.23
CA ARG A 60 7.11 8.56 11.54
C ARG A 60 7.83 9.84 11.13
N LYS A 61 7.54 10.36 9.93
CA LYS A 61 8.12 11.62 9.47
C LYS A 61 7.73 12.82 10.33
N LYS A 62 6.56 12.81 10.97
CA LYS A 62 6.19 13.85 11.93
C LYS A 62 6.95 13.69 13.24
N GLU A 63 7.08 12.46 13.74
CA GLU A 63 7.89 12.16 14.94
C GLU A 63 9.33 12.63 14.77
N GLU A 64 9.98 12.31 13.64
CA GLU A 64 11.36 12.74 13.32
C GLU A 64 11.54 14.27 13.25
N LYS A 65 10.48 15.04 12.97
CA LYS A 65 10.54 16.51 12.91
C LYS A 65 10.36 17.18 14.26
N HIS A 66 9.87 16.44 15.25
CA HIS A 66 9.61 16.94 16.61
C HIS A 66 10.67 16.45 17.61
N VAL A 67 11.73 15.78 17.14
CA VAL A 67 12.95 15.41 17.88
C VAL A 67 14.08 16.33 17.44
#